data_AF-A0A2S8GSF7-F1
#
_entry.id   AF-A0A2S8GSF7-F1
#
_cell.length_a   1.000
_cell.length_b   1.000
_cell.length_c   1.000
_cell.angle_alpha   90.00
_cell.angle_beta   90.00
_cell.angle_gamma   90.00
#
_symmetry.space_group_name_H-M   'P 1'
#
loop_
_entity.id
_entity.type
_entity.pdbx_description
1 polymer ?
#
loop_
_entity_poly.entity_id
_entity_poly.type
_entity_poly.pdbx_seq_one_letter_code
_entity_poly.pdbx_strand_id
1 'polypeptide(L)'
;MAKQHRKNGGNEVQSETKPPIYRCRFFTGAGTVEAAVWDKEIGEGDAKRITHVVRVKRSWREGKDYKSSGSFWPQDLLALGEALRDCYLWITAREAELNKHGASYDSEGDEPF
;
A
#
# COMPACT_ATOMS: atom_id res chain seq x y z
N MET A 1 -7.13 -45.90 -0.61
CA MET A 1 -6.52 -44.62 -1.00
C MET A 1 -7.17 -43.50 -0.16
N ALA A 2 -6.47 -42.99 0.85
CA ALA A 2 -7.01 -41.99 1.78
C ALA A 2 -6.83 -40.57 1.21
N LYS A 3 -7.94 -39.84 1.05
CA LYS A 3 -7.94 -38.42 0.65
C LYS A 3 -7.70 -37.56 1.89
N GLN A 4 -6.50 -36.99 2.02
CA GLN A 4 -6.22 -35.95 3.02
C GLN A 4 -6.88 -34.64 2.61
N HIS A 5 -7.94 -34.27 3.31
CA HIS A 5 -8.56 -32.96 3.23
C HIS A 5 -7.71 -31.97 4.04
N ARG A 6 -6.83 -31.21 3.36
CA ARG A 6 -6.11 -30.10 3.99
C ARG A 6 -7.08 -28.93 4.19
N LYS A 7 -7.61 -28.79 5.41
CA LYS A 7 -8.26 -27.55 5.87
C LYS A 7 -7.16 -26.52 6.14
N ASN A 8 -7.02 -25.52 5.26
CA ASN A 8 -6.26 -24.31 5.59
C ASN A 8 -7.08 -23.50 6.58
N GLY A 9 -6.61 -23.46 7.83
CA GLY A 9 -7.14 -22.58 8.87
C GLY A 9 -6.81 -21.13 8.53
N GLY A 10 -7.83 -20.38 8.11
CA GLY A 10 -7.78 -18.92 8.09
C GLY A 10 -7.97 -18.42 9.51
N ASN A 11 -6.86 -18.07 10.18
CA ASN A 11 -6.90 -17.35 11.43
C ASN A 11 -7.20 -15.88 11.11
N GLU A 12 -8.48 -15.51 11.05
CA GLU A 12 -8.91 -14.12 10.91
C GLU A 12 -8.75 -13.41 12.26
N VAL A 13 -7.52 -12.97 12.53
CA VAL A 13 -7.29 -11.92 13.53
C VAL A 13 -7.80 -10.62 12.91
N GLN A 14 -9.02 -10.23 13.27
CA GLN A 14 -9.56 -8.90 13.01
C GLN A 14 -8.75 -7.88 13.83
N SER A 15 -7.54 -7.57 13.37
CA SER A 15 -6.84 -6.36 13.78
C SER A 15 -7.55 -5.18 13.11
N GLU A 16 -7.89 -4.15 13.89
CA GLU A 16 -8.38 -2.87 13.38
C GLU A 16 -7.42 -2.36 12.31
N THR A 17 -7.74 -2.66 11.06
CA THR A 17 -6.83 -2.40 9.96
C THR A 17 -6.94 -0.91 9.68
N LYS A 18 -5.90 -0.14 10.08
CA LYS A 18 -5.78 1.29 9.78
C LYS A 18 -6.24 1.56 8.33
N PRO A 19 -7.05 2.59 8.06
CA PRO A 19 -7.42 2.90 6.69
C PRO A 19 -6.15 3.26 5.90
N PRO A 20 -6.14 3.02 4.58
CA PRO A 20 -5.03 3.44 3.76
C PRO A 20 -4.95 4.97 3.72
N ILE A 21 -3.72 5.46 3.71
CA ILE A 21 -3.36 6.89 3.64
C ILE A 21 -3.43 7.43 2.21
N TYR A 22 -3.43 6.53 1.22
CA TYR A 22 -3.58 6.87 -0.19
C TYR A 22 -4.22 5.72 -0.97
N ARG A 23 -4.98 6.06 -2.02
CA ARG A 23 -5.67 5.12 -2.92
C ARG A 23 -5.71 5.69 -4.34
N CYS A 24 -5.44 4.85 -5.32
CA CYS A 24 -5.66 5.16 -6.73
C CYS A 24 -6.35 3.97 -7.44
N ARG A 25 -7.06 4.26 -8.54
CA ARG A 25 -7.86 3.28 -9.28
C ARG A 25 -7.81 3.55 -10.78
N PHE A 26 -7.58 2.49 -11.55
CA PHE A 26 -7.46 2.51 -13.00
C PHE A 26 -8.46 1.54 -13.62
N PHE A 27 -9.20 1.99 -14.62
CA PHE A 27 -10.22 1.17 -15.31
C PHE A 27 -9.59 0.33 -16.42
N THR A 28 -9.92 -0.96 -16.49
CA THR A 28 -9.36 -1.92 -17.48
C THR A 28 -10.42 -2.42 -18.47
N GLY A 29 -11.56 -1.73 -18.60
CA GLY A 29 -12.65 -2.12 -19.51
C GLY A 29 -13.61 -3.15 -18.91
N ALA A 30 -13.07 -4.23 -18.34
CA ALA A 30 -13.84 -5.30 -17.70
C ALA A 30 -13.92 -5.17 -16.16
N GLY A 31 -13.26 -4.15 -15.62
CA GLY A 31 -12.99 -4.06 -14.19
C GLY A 31 -12.08 -2.90 -13.84
N THR A 32 -11.44 -2.99 -12.68
CA THR A 32 -10.50 -1.96 -12.22
C THR A 32 -9.30 -2.58 -11.53
N VAL A 33 -8.14 -1.96 -11.67
CA VAL A 33 -6.99 -2.18 -10.79
C VAL A 33 -6.98 -1.06 -9.75
N GLU A 34 -6.93 -1.44 -8.48
CA GLU A 34 -6.88 -0.51 -7.34
C GLU A 34 -5.56 -0.76 -6.59
N ALA A 35 -4.84 0.31 -6.29
CA ALA A 35 -3.69 0.30 -5.40
C ALA A 35 -3.96 1.19 -4.19
N ALA A 36 -3.43 0.80 -3.05
CA ALA A 36 -3.62 1.51 -1.81
C ALA A 36 -2.34 1.44 -0.96
N VAL A 37 -2.04 2.51 -0.24
CA VAL A 37 -0.84 2.66 0.58
C VAL A 37 -1.23 2.72 2.05
N TRP A 38 -0.51 2.01 2.90
CA TRP A 38 -0.62 2.06 4.35
C TRP A 38 0.73 2.39 4.96
N ASP A 39 0.69 3.16 6.06
CA ASP A 39 1.85 3.27 6.94
C ASP A 39 2.04 1.96 7.71
N LYS A 40 3.30 1.55 7.79
CA LYS A 40 3.74 0.42 8.60
C LYS A 40 4.91 0.88 9.43
N GLU A 41 4.77 0.81 10.74
CA GLU A 41 5.90 1.01 11.65
C GLU A 41 6.78 -0.25 11.62
N ILE A 42 8.09 -0.04 11.52
CA ILE A 42 9.10 -1.10 11.63
C ILE A 42 10.15 -0.69 12.66
N GLY A 43 10.64 -1.67 13.42
CA GLY A 43 11.59 -1.47 14.51
C GLY A 43 10.94 -1.45 15.89
N GLU A 44 11.78 -1.42 16.93
CA GLU A 44 11.41 -1.33 18.35
C GLU A 44 12.27 -0.25 19.03
N GLY A 45 11.75 0.38 20.09
CA GLY A 45 12.45 1.43 20.83
C GLY A 45 12.73 2.70 20.00
N ASP A 46 13.94 3.25 20.13
CA ASP A 46 14.37 4.50 19.49
C ASP A 46 14.67 4.37 17.98
N ALA A 47 14.69 3.14 17.45
CA ALA A 47 14.91 2.86 16.03
C ALA A 47 13.60 2.72 15.22
N LYS A 48 12.47 3.18 15.76
CA LYS A 48 11.19 3.16 15.06
C LYS A 48 11.23 4.07 13.84
N ARG A 49 10.90 3.50 12.68
CA ARG A 49 10.69 4.26 11.43
C ARG A 49 9.37 3.88 10.80
N ILE A 50 8.74 4.85 10.17
CA ILE A 50 7.56 4.62 9.33
C ILE A 50 8.05 4.19 7.95
N THR A 51 7.50 3.09 7.44
CA THR A 51 7.63 2.67 6.04
C THR A 51 6.25 2.55 5.42
N HIS A 52 6.19 2.31 4.12
CA HIS A 52 4.96 2.23 3.35
C HIS A 52 4.75 0.84 2.77
N VAL A 53 3.54 0.31 2.91
CA VAL A 53 3.11 -0.94 2.26
C VAL A 53 2.07 -0.61 1.21
N VAL A 54 2.34 -1.03 -0.02
CA VAL A 54 1.37 -0.94 -1.12
C VAL A 54 0.66 -2.28 -1.27
N ARG A 55 -0.67 -2.28 -1.31
CA ARG A 55 -1.46 -3.45 -1.72
C ARG A 55 -2.22 -3.12 -2.99
N VAL A 56 -2.21 -4.08 -3.91
CA VAL A 56 -2.90 -4.00 -5.18
C VAL A 56 -3.96 -5.10 -5.27
N LYS A 57 -5.09 -4.79 -5.90
CA LYS A 57 -6.11 -5.77 -6.27
C LYS A 57 -6.70 -5.40 -7.61
N ARG A 58 -7.11 -6.41 -8.38
CA ARG A 58 -8.06 -6.20 -9.48
C ARG A 58 -9.47 -6.48 -8.99
N SER A 59 -10.45 -5.81 -9.57
CA SER A 59 -11.85 -6.19 -9.52
C SER A 59 -12.39 -6.44 -10.91
N TRP A 60 -13.34 -7.35 -11.04
CA TRP A 60 -14.08 -7.60 -12.27
C TRP A 60 -15.54 -7.88 -11.93
N ARG A 61 -16.40 -7.70 -12.92
CA ARG A 61 -17.81 -8.03 -12.79
C ARG A 61 -18.05 -9.50 -13.11
N GLU A 62 -18.75 -10.19 -12.23
CA GLU A 62 -19.21 -11.56 -12.45
C GLU A 62 -20.73 -11.61 -12.19
N GLY A 63 -21.51 -11.56 -13.27
CA GLY A 63 -22.96 -11.41 -13.17
C GLY A 63 -23.37 -10.06 -12.58
N LYS A 64 -24.02 -10.10 -11.42
CA LYS A 64 -24.49 -8.90 -10.70
C LYS A 64 -23.47 -8.35 -9.69
N ASP A 65 -22.47 -9.15 -9.33
CA ASP A 65 -21.54 -8.82 -8.26
C ASP A 65 -20.16 -8.44 -8.80
N TYR A 66 -19.43 -7.65 -8.02
CA TYR A 66 -18.01 -7.41 -8.25
C TYR A 66 -17.19 -8.37 -7.39
N LYS A 67 -16.25 -9.06 -8.01
CA LYS A 67 -15.25 -9.86 -7.31
C LYS A 67 -13.89 -9.18 -7.34
N SER A 68 -13.03 -9.53 -6.40
CA SER A 68 -11.66 -9.03 -6.33
C SER A 68 -10.63 -10.15 -6.24
N SER A 69 -9.43 -9.92 -6.77
CA SER A 69 -8.31 -10.86 -6.72
C SER A 69 -6.97 -10.11 -6.64
N GLY A 70 -5.96 -10.77 -6.06
CA GLY A 70 -4.56 -10.35 -6.12
C GLY A 70 -3.82 -10.91 -7.34
N SER A 71 -4.47 -11.71 -8.19
CA SER A 71 -3.93 -12.15 -9.47
C SER A 71 -4.34 -11.20 -10.58
N PHE A 72 -3.45 -10.94 -11.53
CA PHE A 72 -3.65 -10.00 -12.64
C PHE A 72 -3.59 -10.73 -13.98
N TRP A 73 -4.41 -10.29 -14.93
CA TRP A 73 -4.34 -10.79 -16.30
C TRP A 73 -3.39 -9.93 -17.15
N PRO A 74 -2.94 -10.42 -18.32
CA PRO A 74 -2.06 -9.65 -19.20
C PRO A 74 -2.59 -8.25 -19.54
N GLN A 75 -3.91 -8.10 -19.74
CA GLN A 75 -4.55 -6.81 -20.01
C GLN A 75 -4.55 -5.84 -18.82
N ASP A 76 -4.39 -6.34 -17.59
CA ASP A 76 -4.35 -5.50 -16.40
C ASP A 76 -2.94 -4.91 -16.16
N LEU A 77 -1.91 -5.40 -16.86
CA LEU A 77 -0.51 -5.09 -16.55
C LEU A 77 -0.16 -3.61 -16.71
N LEU A 78 -0.71 -2.94 -17.74
CA LEU A 78 -0.46 -1.50 -17.92
C LEU A 78 -1.09 -0.69 -16.78
N ALA A 79 -2.35 -0.98 -16.44
CA ALA A 79 -3.05 -0.33 -15.35
C ALA A 79 -2.38 -0.60 -13.98
N LEU A 80 -1.86 -1.82 -13.78
CA LEU A 80 -1.06 -2.16 -12.60
C LEU A 80 0.23 -1.36 -12.54
N GLY A 81 0.95 -1.22 -13.66
CA GLY A 81 2.16 -0.42 -13.74
C GLY A 81 1.93 1.05 -13.40
N GLU A 82 0.89 1.65 -13.99
CA GLU A 82 0.50 3.04 -13.68
C GLU A 82 0.07 3.21 -12.22
N ALA A 83 -0.69 2.25 -11.66
CA ALA A 83 -1.09 2.31 -10.26
C ALA A 83 0.11 2.26 -9.30
N LEU A 84 1.09 1.40 -9.58
CA LEU A 84 2.32 1.32 -8.78
C LEU A 84 3.18 2.58 -8.94
N ARG A 85 3.26 3.13 -10.15
CA ARG A 85 3.96 4.39 -10.42
C ARG A 85 3.34 5.54 -9.64
N ASP A 86 2.02 5.66 -9.65
CA ASP A 86 1.27 6.69 -8.93
C ASP A 86 1.48 6.60 -7.42
N CYS A 87 1.44 5.38 -6.85
CA CYS A 87 1.81 5.16 -5.45
C CYS A 87 3.26 5.57 -5.14
N TYR A 88 4.22 5.24 -6.01
CA TYR A 88 5.62 5.63 -5.82
C TYR A 88 5.81 7.14 -5.82
N LEU A 89 5.19 7.84 -6.77
CA LEU A 89 5.26 9.30 -6.86
C LEU A 89 4.61 9.95 -5.63
N TRP A 90 3.49 9.41 -5.17
CA TRP A 90 2.83 9.91 -3.96
C TRP A 90 3.70 9.71 -2.71
N ILE A 91 4.29 8.52 -2.53
CA ILE A 91 5.18 8.21 -1.38
C ILE A 91 6.38 9.17 -1.37
N THR A 92 7.07 9.31 -2.50
CA THR A 92 8.26 10.15 -2.59
C THR A 92 7.97 11.64 -2.37
N ALA A 93 6.82 12.13 -2.88
CA ALA A 93 6.37 13.49 -2.60
C ALA A 93 6.11 13.70 -1.10
N ARG A 94 5.43 12.75 -0.45
CA ARG A 94 5.14 12.80 0.99
C ARG A 94 6.41 12.75 1.84
N GLU A 95 7.36 11.89 1.51
CA GLU A 95 8.65 11.82 2.21
C GLU A 95 9.44 13.13 2.07
N ALA A 96 9.40 13.76 0.88
CA ALA A 96 10.02 15.06 0.67
C ALA A 96 9.37 16.17 1.50
N GLU A 97 8.05 16.15 1.66
CA GLU A 97 7.32 17.09 2.53
C GLU A 97 7.67 16.88 4.01
N LEU A 98 7.69 15.63 4.47
CA LEU A 98 8.07 15.29 5.85
C LEU A 98 9.51 15.71 6.17
N ASN A 99 10.44 15.49 5.23
CA ASN A 99 11.84 15.91 5.41
C ASN A 99 11.99 17.44 5.43
N LYS A 100 11.19 18.18 4.65
CA LYS A 100 11.16 19.66 4.70
C LYS A 100 10.64 20.18 6.03
N HIS A 101 9.63 19.52 6.62
CA HIS A 101 9.06 19.92 7.91
C HIS A 101 9.82 19.38 9.12
N GLY A 102 10.59 18.30 8.98
CA GLY A 102 11.54 17.81 9.99
C GLY A 102 12.89 18.54 10.01
N ALA A 103 13.12 19.46 9.06
CA ALA A 103 14.32 20.29 8.96
C ALA A 103 14.15 21.67 9.60
N SER A 104 13.30 21.81 10.63
CA SER A 104 13.44 22.92 11.58
C SER A 104 14.66 22.62 12.45
N TYR A 105 15.81 23.15 12.03
CA TYR A 105 17.01 23.22 12.85
C TYR A 105 16.66 23.93 14.17
N ASP A 106 16.75 23.22 15.28
CA ASP A 106 17.16 23.82 16.55
C ASP A 106 18.62 24.26 16.38
N SER A 107 18.84 25.35 15.65
CA SER A 107 20.12 26.07 15.68
C SER A 107 20.12 26.98 16.90
N GLU A 108 20.11 26.38 18.09
CA GLU A 108 20.57 27.09 19.28
C GLU A 108 22.09 27.10 19.26
N GLY A 109 22.65 28.23 18.82
CA GLY A 109 23.95 28.73 19.25
C GLY A 109 25.18 28.04 18.67
N ASP A 110 25.57 28.42 17.46
CA ASP A 110 26.99 28.62 17.16
C ASP A 110 27.19 30.11 16.91
N GLU A 111 27.60 30.84 17.95
CA GLU A 111 28.18 32.16 17.78
C GLU A 111 29.56 32.03 17.12
N PRO A 112 29.93 32.98 16.24
CA PRO A 112 31.22 32.94 15.57
C PRO A 112 32.36 33.27 16.55
N PHE A 113 33.29 32.32 16.72
CA PHE A 113 34.68 32.59 17.09
C PHE A 113 35.63 31.77 16.23
#